data_AF-A0A5N8W295-F1
#
_entry.id   AF-A0A5N8W295-F1
#
_cell.length_a   1.000
_cell.length_b   1.000
_cell.length_c   1.000
_cell.angle_alpha   90.00
_cell.angle_beta   90.00
_cell.angle_gamma   90.00
#
_symmetry.space_group_name_H-M   'P 1'
#
loop_
_entity.id
_entity.type
_entity.pdbx_description
1 polymer ?
#
loop_
_entity_poly.entity_id
_entity_poly.type
_entity_poly.pdbx_seq_one_letter_code
_entity_poly.pdbx_strand_id
1 'polypeptide(L)'
;MEFHPALIRPLPITLPPFPGECESSYWNRLALANHVPLARLRSPSRWLNSRLTSLDALCILSGQSRQNLARAIPDLHAEDGSPTTKAHAPAPDYMLRWACRRCVPARTGSKLPAQVWASVHDNVCLRHNLWIGKNVFAPEQQLDLSRTPDVIRAQRHCWRLRRRYGPTVIGACYDATGKLWNGLAHRHYQLTRRAELLHDLLRVKAPTVEPDKTAPWLIAAGYPEPITLISLFASGHWRRAILSDDLLVVTQAIAEFHHRFPMQAALRGTSRTWLSTSIEATARQVEDLVPPAISAG
;
A
#
# COMPACT_ATOMS: atom_id res chain seq x y z
N MET A 1 37.70 -27.66 -20.26
CA MET A 1 38.04 -26.71 -19.18
C MET A 1 36.76 -26.05 -18.70
N GLU A 2 36.25 -26.46 -17.54
CA GLU A 2 35.14 -25.75 -16.91
C GLU A 2 35.66 -24.50 -16.21
N PHE A 3 35.21 -23.33 -16.65
CA PHE A 3 35.53 -22.08 -15.98
C PHE A 3 34.58 -21.92 -14.79
N HIS A 4 35.14 -21.83 -13.58
CA HIS A 4 34.38 -21.48 -12.37
C HIS A 4 34.50 -19.96 -12.18
N PRO A 5 33.42 -19.17 -12.32
CA PRO A 5 33.52 -17.74 -12.18
C PRO A 5 33.99 -17.38 -10.75
N ALA A 6 35.07 -16.62 -10.69
CA ALA A 6 35.75 -16.18 -9.46
C ALA A 6 34.99 -15.06 -8.74
N LEU A 7 33.76 -15.32 -8.31
CA LEU A 7 33.13 -14.62 -7.20
C LEU A 7 32.82 -15.67 -6.14
N ILE A 8 33.87 -16.21 -5.52
CA ILE A 8 33.78 -17.21 -4.44
C ILE A 8 33.70 -16.53 -3.06
N ARG A 9 33.85 -15.20 -3.01
CA ARG A 9 33.90 -14.44 -1.77
C ARG A 9 32.80 -13.37 -1.72
N PRO A 10 32.28 -13.08 -0.52
CA PRO A 10 31.42 -11.92 -0.30
C PRO A 10 32.08 -10.61 -0.74
N LEU A 11 31.24 -9.65 -1.07
CA LEU A 11 31.68 -8.28 -1.31
C LEU A 11 32.18 -7.64 -0.02
N PRO A 12 33.07 -6.63 -0.10
CA PRO A 12 33.60 -5.95 1.09
C PRO A 12 32.52 -5.35 2.00
N ILE A 13 31.46 -4.80 1.42
CA ILE A 13 30.31 -4.26 2.16
C ILE A 13 29.11 -5.16 1.90
N THR A 14 28.85 -6.04 2.86
CA THR A 14 27.66 -6.89 2.89
C THR A 14 26.52 -6.14 3.56
N LEU A 15 25.40 -5.96 2.85
CA LEU A 15 24.20 -5.34 3.40
C LEU A 15 23.19 -6.43 3.78
N PRO A 16 22.53 -6.36 4.94
CA PRO A 16 21.40 -7.24 5.21
C PRO A 16 20.19 -6.84 4.35
N PRO A 17 19.37 -7.81 3.90
CA PRO A 17 18.16 -7.51 3.15
C PRO A 17 17.12 -6.81 4.04
N PHE A 18 16.31 -5.94 3.44
CA PHE A 18 15.15 -5.36 4.13
C PHE A 18 13.93 -6.28 3.98
N PRO A 19 13.08 -6.46 5.00
CA PRO A 19 11.90 -7.33 4.86
C PRO A 19 10.93 -6.88 3.78
N GLY A 20 10.58 -7.80 2.87
CA GLY A 20 9.73 -7.54 1.71
C GLY A 20 10.44 -6.81 0.57
N GLU A 21 11.77 -6.67 0.63
CA GLU A 21 12.56 -6.02 -0.42
C GLU A 21 12.42 -6.76 -1.75
N CYS A 22 12.33 -6.02 -2.86
CA CYS A 22 12.37 -6.66 -4.17
C CYS A 22 13.82 -6.99 -4.55
N GLU A 23 13.99 -8.02 -5.39
CA GLU A 23 15.32 -8.51 -5.76
C GLU A 23 16.16 -7.43 -6.45
N SER A 24 15.55 -6.67 -7.35
CA SER A 24 16.22 -5.58 -8.08
C SER A 24 16.70 -4.46 -7.15
N SER A 25 15.95 -4.15 -6.09
CA SER A 25 16.37 -3.21 -5.04
C SER A 25 17.59 -3.72 -4.29
N TYR A 26 17.56 -4.97 -3.85
CA TYR A 26 18.66 -5.54 -3.07
C TYR A 26 19.97 -5.57 -3.88
N TRP A 27 19.89 -6.02 -5.14
CA TRP A 27 21.01 -5.94 -6.08
C TRP A 27 21.57 -4.53 -6.24
N ASN A 28 20.69 -3.54 -6.46
CA ASN A 28 21.10 -2.14 -6.62
C ASN A 28 21.79 -1.60 -5.36
N ARG A 29 21.25 -1.88 -4.17
CA ARG A 29 21.86 -1.43 -2.91
C ARG A 29 23.22 -2.07 -2.69
N LEU A 30 23.36 -3.36 -2.97
CA LEU A 30 24.64 -4.07 -2.84
C LEU A 30 25.68 -3.51 -3.82
N ALA A 31 25.29 -3.24 -5.06
CA ALA A 31 26.12 -2.63 -6.09
C ALA A 31 26.56 -1.21 -5.70
N LEU A 32 25.62 -0.36 -5.28
CA LEU A 32 25.89 1.00 -4.84
C LEU A 32 26.80 1.06 -3.62
N ALA A 33 26.58 0.19 -2.63
CA ALA A 33 27.41 0.13 -1.42
C ALA A 33 28.86 -0.22 -1.72
N ASN A 34 29.11 -1.06 -2.72
CA ASN A 34 30.44 -1.49 -3.11
C ASN A 34 31.03 -0.69 -4.27
N HIS A 35 30.34 0.37 -4.74
CA HIS A 35 30.75 1.18 -5.89
C HIS A 35 31.01 0.34 -7.16
N VAL A 36 30.26 -0.74 -7.36
CA VAL A 36 30.35 -1.60 -8.54
C VAL A 36 29.13 -1.36 -9.44
N PRO A 37 29.29 -1.22 -10.76
CA PRO A 37 28.15 -1.14 -11.67
C PRO A 37 27.25 -2.37 -11.57
N LEU A 38 25.93 -2.18 -11.43
CA LEU A 38 24.97 -3.28 -11.30
C LEU A 38 25.12 -4.35 -12.39
N ALA A 39 25.32 -3.92 -13.65
CA ALA A 39 25.51 -4.83 -14.78
C ALA A 39 26.71 -5.78 -14.59
N ARG A 40 27.82 -5.25 -14.04
CA ARG A 40 29.03 -6.05 -13.75
C ARG A 40 28.82 -6.99 -12.57
N LEU A 41 27.97 -6.61 -11.62
CA LEU A 41 27.68 -7.41 -10.44
C LEU A 41 26.75 -8.60 -10.78
N ARG A 42 25.80 -8.41 -11.70
CA ARG A 42 24.92 -9.47 -12.24
C ARG A 42 25.59 -10.35 -13.29
N SER A 43 26.45 -9.76 -14.12
CA SER A 43 27.18 -10.45 -15.17
C SER A 43 28.67 -10.09 -15.09
N PRO A 44 29.44 -10.80 -14.24
CA PRO A 44 30.85 -10.51 -14.00
C PRO A 44 31.72 -10.72 -15.24
N SER A 45 31.30 -11.63 -16.12
CA SER A 45 31.96 -11.93 -17.38
C SER A 45 31.01 -11.69 -18.55
N ARG A 46 31.52 -11.00 -19.58
CA ARG A 46 30.80 -10.80 -20.85
C ARG A 46 30.75 -12.05 -21.72
N TRP A 47 31.65 -13.00 -21.47
CA TRP A 47 31.88 -14.17 -22.32
C TRP A 47 31.40 -15.47 -21.68
N LEU A 48 31.07 -15.45 -20.40
CA LEU A 48 30.68 -16.62 -19.64
C LEU A 48 29.38 -16.35 -18.88
N ASN A 49 28.36 -17.15 -19.21
CA ASN A 49 27.13 -17.17 -18.45
C ASN A 49 27.40 -17.83 -17.09
N SER A 50 26.96 -17.19 -16.01
CA SER A 50 26.96 -17.81 -14.69
C SER A 50 25.95 -18.96 -14.67
N ARG A 51 26.33 -20.11 -14.11
CA ARG A 51 25.40 -21.21 -13.81
C ARG A 51 24.65 -21.01 -12.49
N LEU A 52 25.01 -19.98 -11.71
CA LEU A 52 24.38 -19.70 -10.42
C LEU A 52 23.00 -19.08 -10.62
N THR A 53 22.03 -19.53 -9.81
CA THR A 53 20.73 -18.85 -9.69
C THR A 53 20.92 -17.46 -9.08
N SER A 54 19.91 -16.59 -9.22
CA SER A 54 19.93 -15.25 -8.63
C SER A 54 20.13 -15.31 -7.11
N LEU A 55 19.47 -16.28 -6.46
CA LEU A 55 19.57 -16.54 -5.03
C LEU A 55 20.97 -17.01 -4.61
N ASP A 56 21.58 -17.94 -5.37
CA ASP A 56 22.94 -18.43 -5.06
C ASP A 56 23.98 -17.32 -5.20
N ALA A 57 23.88 -16.52 -6.28
CA ALA A 57 24.77 -15.39 -6.50
C ALA A 57 24.65 -14.35 -5.36
N LEU A 58 23.43 -14.04 -4.92
CA LEU A 58 23.20 -13.16 -3.78
C LEU A 58 23.70 -13.74 -2.46
N CYS A 59 23.54 -15.05 -2.21
CA CYS A 59 24.09 -15.70 -1.01
C CYS A 59 25.60 -15.46 -0.93
N ILE A 60 26.31 -15.70 -2.04
CA ILE A 60 27.76 -15.54 -2.08
C ILE A 60 28.14 -14.06 -1.93
N LEU A 61 27.55 -13.17 -2.74
CA LEU A 61 27.96 -11.77 -2.80
C LEU A 61 27.60 -10.97 -1.54
N SER A 62 26.46 -11.26 -0.93
CA SER A 62 26.03 -10.58 0.29
C SER A 62 26.45 -11.30 1.57
N GLY A 63 27.01 -12.51 1.48
CA GLY A 63 27.33 -13.35 2.64
C GLY A 63 26.12 -13.73 3.49
N GLN A 64 24.90 -13.56 2.96
CA GLN A 64 23.66 -13.88 3.66
C GLN A 64 23.27 -15.35 3.43
N SER A 65 22.61 -15.96 4.41
CA SER A 65 22.08 -17.32 4.23
C SER A 65 20.91 -17.32 3.24
N ARG A 66 20.76 -18.44 2.51
CA ARG A 66 19.63 -18.67 1.60
C ARG A 66 18.29 -18.42 2.28
N GLN A 67 18.14 -18.91 3.52
CA GLN A 67 16.92 -18.74 4.31
C GLN A 67 16.63 -17.27 4.64
N ASN A 68 17.64 -16.48 4.97
CA ASN A 68 17.47 -15.06 5.27
C ASN A 68 17.03 -14.28 4.03
N LEU A 69 17.69 -14.54 2.89
CA LEU A 69 17.35 -13.89 1.61
C LEU A 69 15.96 -14.28 1.14
N ALA A 70 15.62 -15.57 1.12
CA ALA A 70 14.30 -16.03 0.70
C ALA A 70 13.19 -15.39 1.55
N ARG A 71 13.36 -15.39 2.89
CA ARG A 71 12.38 -14.78 3.80
C ARG A 71 12.22 -13.27 3.60
N ALA A 72 13.30 -12.57 3.29
CA ALA A 72 13.29 -11.11 3.17
C ALA A 72 12.91 -10.63 1.76
N ILE A 73 13.18 -11.42 0.72
CA ILE A 73 13.01 -11.05 -0.69
C ILE A 73 12.02 -12.02 -1.36
N PRO A 74 10.74 -11.64 -1.46
CA PRO A 74 9.69 -12.53 -2.00
C PRO A 74 9.98 -13.05 -3.41
N ASP A 75 10.64 -12.25 -4.25
CA ASP A 75 10.95 -12.57 -5.65
C ASP A 75 11.82 -13.83 -5.78
N LEU A 76 12.70 -14.10 -4.80
CA LEU A 76 13.64 -15.20 -4.84
C LEU A 76 12.99 -16.57 -4.58
N HIS A 77 11.74 -16.61 -4.08
CA HIS A 77 10.98 -17.85 -3.93
C HIS A 77 10.44 -18.40 -5.26
N ALA A 78 10.35 -17.57 -6.31
CA ALA A 78 9.79 -17.99 -7.59
C ALA A 78 10.72 -18.89 -8.43
N GLU A 79 12.02 -18.93 -8.10
CA GLU A 79 13.02 -19.69 -8.87
C GLU A 79 13.15 -21.17 -8.45
N ASP A 80 12.55 -21.61 -7.33
CA ASP A 80 12.78 -22.95 -6.74
C ASP A 80 12.00 -24.11 -7.41
N GLY A 81 11.32 -23.89 -8.55
CA GLY A 81 10.82 -24.97 -9.43
C GLY A 81 9.84 -25.99 -8.82
N SER A 82 9.35 -25.80 -7.59
CA SER A 82 8.39 -26.70 -6.94
C SER A 82 6.99 -26.53 -7.57
N PRO A 83 6.37 -27.58 -8.14
CA PRO A 83 5.06 -27.50 -8.78
C PRO A 83 3.88 -27.26 -7.83
N THR A 84 4.09 -27.17 -6.51
CA THR A 84 3.01 -27.15 -5.50
C THR A 84 2.74 -25.77 -4.89
N THR A 85 3.46 -24.72 -5.29
CA THR A 85 3.18 -23.35 -4.82
C THR A 85 3.00 -22.43 -6.00
N LYS A 86 1.74 -22.08 -6.29
CA LYS A 86 1.37 -21.00 -7.22
C LYS A 86 2.36 -19.84 -7.04
N ALA A 87 2.96 -19.44 -8.15
CA ALA A 87 3.86 -18.29 -8.26
C ALA A 87 3.39 -17.20 -7.30
N HIS A 88 4.20 -16.86 -6.29
CA HIS A 88 3.94 -15.72 -5.42
C HIS A 88 4.26 -14.44 -6.20
N ALA A 89 3.62 -14.25 -7.36
CA ALA A 89 3.29 -12.92 -7.79
C ALA A 89 2.65 -12.25 -6.56
N PRO A 90 3.18 -11.11 -6.10
CA PRO A 90 2.64 -10.46 -4.93
C PRO A 90 1.13 -10.34 -5.16
N ALA A 91 0.32 -10.84 -4.20
CA ALA A 91 -1.13 -10.90 -4.32
C ALA A 91 -1.65 -9.56 -4.89
N PRO A 92 -2.77 -9.51 -5.65
CA PRO A 92 -3.22 -8.29 -6.35
C PRO A 92 -3.23 -7.02 -5.48
N ASP A 93 -3.32 -7.18 -4.16
CA ASP A 93 -3.25 -6.12 -3.14
C ASP A 93 -1.83 -5.65 -2.78
N TYR A 94 -0.80 -5.97 -3.55
CA TYR A 94 0.60 -5.57 -3.29
C TYR A 94 1.19 -4.83 -4.49
N MET A 95 2.02 -3.84 -4.21
CA MET A 95 2.72 -3.08 -5.24
C MET A 95 4.11 -2.66 -4.78
N LEU A 96 4.98 -2.40 -5.75
CA LEU A 96 6.33 -1.93 -5.49
C LEU A 96 6.29 -0.49 -4.94
N ARG A 97 6.90 -0.27 -3.78
CA ARG A 97 6.98 1.05 -3.11
C ARG A 97 8.34 1.26 -2.46
N TRP A 98 8.70 2.52 -2.22
CA TRP A 98 9.84 2.83 -1.36
C TRP A 98 9.55 2.47 0.10
N ALA A 99 10.44 1.71 0.73
CA ALA A 99 10.39 1.46 2.16
C ALA A 99 10.55 2.77 2.95
N CYS A 100 10.06 2.78 4.19
CA CYS A 100 10.20 3.93 5.07
C CYS A 100 11.68 4.33 5.24
N ARG A 101 12.01 5.58 4.90
CA ARG A 101 13.38 6.13 4.90
C ARG A 101 14.06 6.09 6.27
N ARG A 102 13.29 5.97 7.36
CA ARG A 102 13.80 5.81 8.72
C ARG A 102 13.91 4.35 9.15
N CYS A 103 13.07 3.45 8.60
CA CYS A 103 13.17 2.02 8.88
C CYS A 103 14.40 1.39 8.22
N VAL A 104 14.73 1.77 6.99
CA VAL A 104 15.83 1.17 6.22
C VAL A 104 17.17 1.28 6.96
N PRO A 105 17.66 2.47 7.35
CA PRO A 105 18.91 2.58 8.10
C PRO A 105 18.84 1.89 9.46
N ALA A 106 17.69 1.98 10.16
CA ALA A 106 17.51 1.34 11.45
C ALA A 106 17.57 -0.21 11.40
N ARG A 107 17.20 -0.82 10.27
CA ARG A 107 17.23 -2.28 10.09
C ARG A 107 18.47 -2.80 9.38
N THR A 108 19.07 -1.98 8.52
CA THR A 108 20.13 -2.44 7.60
C THR A 108 21.48 -1.80 7.86
N GLY A 109 21.56 -0.80 8.75
CA GLY A 109 22.76 -0.01 8.96
C GLY A 109 23.13 0.92 7.79
N SER A 110 22.37 0.89 6.68
CA SER A 110 22.67 1.66 5.47
C SER A 110 21.61 2.70 5.16
N LYS A 111 22.05 3.87 4.69
CA LYS A 111 21.16 4.94 4.19
C LYS A 111 20.67 4.70 2.75
N LEU A 112 21.19 3.67 2.07
CA LEU A 112 20.75 3.34 0.71
C LEU A 112 19.30 2.87 0.74
N PRO A 113 18.40 3.53 -0.02
CA PRO A 113 16.98 3.26 0.06
C PRO A 113 16.62 1.89 -0.52
N ALA A 114 15.58 1.28 0.02
CA ALA A 114 15.07 -0.02 -0.42
C ALA A 114 13.67 0.12 -1.02
N GLN A 115 13.40 -0.61 -2.10
CA GLN A 115 12.05 -0.80 -2.62
C GLN A 115 11.51 -2.16 -2.15
N VAL A 116 10.24 -2.19 -1.79
CA VAL A 116 9.57 -3.33 -1.17
C VAL A 116 8.25 -3.63 -1.87
N TRP A 117 7.85 -4.90 -1.87
CA TRP A 117 6.49 -5.31 -2.12
C TRP A 117 5.65 -5.05 -0.87
N ALA A 118 4.89 -3.96 -0.90
CA ALA A 118 4.04 -3.54 0.21
C ALA A 118 2.56 -3.64 -0.17
N SER A 119 1.71 -3.94 0.81
CA SER A 119 0.27 -3.95 0.59
C SER A 119 -0.20 -2.55 0.17
N VAL A 120 -1.13 -2.48 -0.80
CA VAL A 120 -1.71 -1.23 -1.28
C VAL A 120 -2.39 -0.43 -0.15
N HIS A 121 -2.80 -1.13 0.91
CA HIS A 121 -3.43 -0.57 2.10
C HIS A 121 -2.43 -0.05 3.16
N ASP A 122 -1.13 -0.33 3.03
CA ASP A 122 -0.09 0.12 3.95
C ASP A 122 0.49 1.46 3.44
N ASN A 123 -0.18 2.55 3.82
CA ASN A 123 0.14 3.90 3.34
C ASN A 123 0.92 4.73 4.36
N VAL A 124 0.92 4.31 5.64
CA VAL A 124 1.63 4.99 6.72
C VAL A 124 2.57 4.04 7.44
N CYS A 125 3.82 4.45 7.59
CA CYS A 125 4.74 3.83 8.52
C CYS A 125 4.37 4.25 9.95
N LEU A 126 3.60 3.42 10.65
CA LEU A 126 3.13 3.71 12.01
C LEU A 126 4.25 3.85 13.05
N ARG A 127 5.43 3.28 12.81
CA ARG A 127 6.61 3.42 13.69
C ARG A 127 7.23 4.81 13.62
N HIS A 128 7.22 5.42 12.44
CA HIS A 128 7.92 6.68 12.17
C HIS A 128 6.99 7.83 11.81
N ASN A 129 5.68 7.58 11.79
CA ASN A 129 4.64 8.52 11.39
C ASN A 129 4.93 9.15 10.03
N LEU A 130 5.35 8.32 9.07
CA LEU A 130 5.65 8.77 7.71
C LEU A 130 4.61 8.28 6.71
N TRP A 131 4.14 9.16 5.83
CA TRP A 131 3.42 8.75 4.63
C TRP A 131 4.39 8.06 3.67
N ILE A 132 4.12 6.79 3.37
CA ILE A 132 4.88 5.93 2.44
C ILE A 132 3.98 5.38 1.32
N GLY A 133 2.74 5.88 1.25
CA GLY A 133 1.69 5.37 0.39
C GLY A 133 1.76 5.89 -1.03
N LYS A 134 0.59 5.93 -1.66
CA LYS A 134 0.42 6.34 -3.05
C LYS A 134 1.11 7.68 -3.37
N ASN A 135 1.66 7.75 -4.58
CA ASN A 135 2.39 8.88 -5.17
C ASN A 135 3.73 9.25 -4.51
N VAL A 136 4.25 8.43 -3.60
CA VAL A 136 5.64 8.53 -3.15
C VAL A 136 6.55 7.79 -4.14
N PHE A 137 7.18 8.53 -5.03
CA PHE A 137 8.08 8.02 -6.07
C PHE A 137 9.56 8.08 -5.69
N ALA A 138 9.90 8.74 -4.58
CA ALA A 138 11.24 8.77 -4.00
C ALA A 138 11.20 8.82 -2.46
N PRO A 139 12.21 8.32 -1.74
CA PRO A 139 12.26 8.37 -0.26
C PRO A 139 12.10 9.79 0.32
N GLU A 140 12.60 10.81 -0.36
CA GLU A 140 12.54 12.22 0.04
C GLU A 140 11.11 12.78 -0.04
N GLN A 141 10.25 12.14 -0.83
CA GLN A 141 8.84 12.51 -0.97
C GLN A 141 7.99 12.07 0.23
N GLN A 142 8.47 11.15 1.06
CA GLN A 142 7.78 10.70 2.28
C GLN A 142 7.50 11.87 3.23
N LEU A 143 6.27 11.94 3.73
CA LEU A 143 5.78 13.08 4.51
C LEU A 143 5.76 12.76 5.99
N ASP A 144 6.18 13.71 6.82
CA ASP A 144 6.00 13.64 8.27
C ASP A 144 4.53 13.93 8.63
N LEU A 145 3.90 12.98 9.32
CA LEU A 145 2.49 13.02 9.74
C LEU A 145 2.33 13.37 11.22
N SER A 146 3.39 13.79 11.92
CA SER A 146 3.33 14.17 13.34
C SER A 146 2.29 15.25 13.65
N ARG A 147 2.02 16.14 12.70
CA ARG A 147 0.99 17.19 12.81
C ARG A 147 -0.38 16.78 12.27
N THR A 148 -0.49 15.62 11.66
CA THR A 148 -1.75 15.10 11.10
C THR A 148 -2.07 13.73 11.69
N PRO A 149 -2.40 13.66 13.00
CA PRO A 149 -2.69 12.40 13.68
C PRO A 149 -3.88 11.66 13.06
N ASP A 150 -4.77 12.34 12.37
CA ASP A 150 -5.96 11.78 11.74
C ASP A 150 -5.61 10.77 10.64
N VAL A 151 -4.56 11.07 9.86
CA VAL A 151 -4.03 10.15 8.83
C VAL A 151 -3.48 8.88 9.49
N ILE A 152 -2.80 9.03 10.63
CA ILE A 152 -2.26 7.90 11.41
C ILE A 152 -3.41 7.08 12.02
N ARG A 153 -4.43 7.75 12.57
CA ARG A 153 -5.64 7.10 13.11
C ARG A 153 -6.38 6.32 12.03
N ALA A 154 -6.49 6.87 10.82
CA ALA A 154 -7.06 6.20 9.66
C ALA A 154 -6.28 4.93 9.29
N GLN A 155 -4.94 4.96 9.24
CA GLN A 155 -4.14 3.75 8.97
C GLN A 155 -4.38 2.67 10.05
N ARG A 156 -4.36 3.06 11.33
CA ARG A 156 -4.65 2.13 12.44
C ARG A 156 -6.06 1.55 12.34
N HIS A 157 -7.04 2.36 11.94
CA HIS A 157 -8.40 1.92 11.71
C HIS A 157 -8.45 0.90 10.56
N CYS A 158 -7.84 1.19 9.41
CA CYS A 158 -7.74 0.25 8.30
C CYS A 158 -7.14 -1.10 8.73
N TRP A 159 -6.07 -1.10 9.54
CA TRP A 159 -5.48 -2.33 10.06
C TRP A 159 -6.40 -3.10 11.02
N ARG A 160 -7.21 -2.41 11.82
CA ARG A 160 -8.23 -3.06 12.66
C ARG A 160 -9.33 -3.69 11.81
N LEU A 161 -9.80 -2.98 10.79
CA LEU A 161 -10.80 -3.50 9.85
C LEU A 161 -10.28 -4.73 9.09
N ARG A 162 -9.05 -4.68 8.56
CA ARG A 162 -8.42 -5.83 7.89
C ARG A 162 -8.28 -7.05 8.79
N ARG A 163 -7.94 -6.86 10.07
CA ARG A 163 -7.86 -7.95 11.04
C ARG A 163 -9.22 -8.52 11.40
N ARG A 164 -10.26 -7.67 11.47
CA ARG A 164 -11.62 -8.08 11.85
C ARG A 164 -12.37 -8.78 10.71
N TYR A 165 -12.30 -8.22 9.51
CA TYR A 165 -13.10 -8.67 8.35
C TYR A 165 -12.28 -9.45 7.31
N GLY A 166 -10.97 -9.56 7.51
CA GLY A 166 -10.07 -10.23 6.57
C GLY A 166 -9.64 -9.36 5.37
N PRO A 167 -8.60 -9.78 4.64
CA PRO A 167 -8.08 -9.04 3.50
C PRO A 167 -9.07 -8.98 2.34
N THR A 168 -9.79 -10.06 2.03
CA THR A 168 -10.72 -10.14 0.88
C THR A 168 -11.85 -9.11 0.98
N VAL A 169 -12.54 -9.05 2.12
CA VAL A 169 -13.65 -8.09 2.35
C VAL A 169 -13.14 -6.66 2.26
N ILE A 170 -11.99 -6.38 2.86
CA ILE A 170 -11.44 -5.03 2.85
C ILE A 170 -10.91 -4.63 1.46
N GLY A 171 -10.31 -5.54 0.71
CA GLY A 171 -9.94 -5.31 -0.70
C GLY A 171 -11.17 -4.91 -1.53
N ALA A 172 -12.25 -5.70 -1.44
CA ALA A 172 -13.52 -5.40 -2.11
C ALA A 172 -14.10 -4.03 -1.69
N CYS A 173 -14.06 -3.71 -0.39
CA CYS A 173 -14.50 -2.41 0.11
C CYS A 173 -13.64 -1.28 -0.44
N TYR A 174 -12.31 -1.43 -0.52
CA TYR A 174 -11.41 -0.41 -1.08
C TYR A 174 -11.75 -0.11 -2.55
N ASP A 175 -11.99 -1.14 -3.36
CA ASP A 175 -12.31 -0.99 -4.78
C ASP A 175 -13.69 -0.35 -5.00
N ALA A 176 -14.70 -0.80 -4.27
CA ALA A 176 -16.06 -0.30 -4.39
C ALA A 176 -16.18 1.14 -3.85
N THR A 177 -15.67 1.40 -2.64
CA THR A 177 -15.78 2.72 -2.00
C THR A 177 -14.89 3.77 -2.64
N GLY A 178 -13.81 3.39 -3.34
CA GLY A 178 -12.99 4.33 -4.10
C GLY A 178 -13.78 5.07 -5.18
N LYS A 179 -14.66 4.36 -5.91
CA LYS A 179 -15.55 4.96 -6.92
C LYS A 179 -16.57 5.90 -6.29
N LEU A 180 -17.22 5.45 -5.22
CA LEU A 180 -18.17 6.26 -4.45
C LEU A 180 -17.52 7.54 -3.95
N TRP A 181 -16.33 7.44 -3.35
CA TRP A 181 -15.59 8.58 -2.83
C TRP A 181 -15.25 9.59 -3.91
N ASN A 182 -14.78 9.16 -5.08
CA ASN A 182 -14.51 10.09 -6.18
C ASN A 182 -15.78 10.86 -6.57
N GLY A 183 -16.92 10.18 -6.67
CA GLY A 183 -18.20 10.82 -6.96
C GLY A 183 -18.66 11.81 -5.88
N LEU A 184 -18.42 11.50 -4.61
CA LEU A 184 -18.70 12.36 -3.46
C LEU A 184 -17.78 13.58 -3.46
N ALA A 185 -16.48 13.39 -3.65
CA ALA A 185 -15.49 14.47 -3.70
C ALA A 185 -15.78 15.45 -4.86
N HIS A 186 -16.19 14.97 -6.04
CA HIS A 186 -16.63 15.81 -7.16
C HIS A 186 -17.87 16.66 -6.84
N ARG A 187 -18.66 16.26 -5.84
CA ARG A 187 -19.85 17.00 -5.37
C ARG A 187 -19.57 17.75 -4.07
N HIS A 188 -18.30 17.99 -3.75
CA HIS A 188 -17.83 18.75 -2.59
C HIS A 188 -18.18 18.14 -1.22
N TYR A 189 -18.36 16.82 -1.14
CA TYR A 189 -18.44 16.16 0.16
C TYR A 189 -17.09 16.18 0.87
N GLN A 190 -17.11 16.45 2.17
CA GLN A 190 -15.97 16.37 3.08
C GLN A 190 -16.40 15.57 4.30
N LEU A 191 -15.82 14.39 4.53
CA LEU A 191 -16.13 13.54 5.70
C LEU A 191 -15.16 13.84 6.84
N THR A 192 -14.01 14.44 6.56
CA THR A 192 -13.00 14.81 7.54
C THR A 192 -12.54 16.25 7.37
N ARG A 193 -11.72 16.72 8.31
CA ARG A 193 -11.12 18.07 8.29
C ARG A 193 -9.99 18.17 7.27
N ARG A 194 -10.24 17.72 6.04
CA ARG A 194 -9.27 17.62 4.96
C ARG A 194 -8.56 18.95 4.67
N ALA A 195 -9.27 20.07 4.79
CA ALA A 195 -8.70 21.41 4.62
C ALA A 195 -7.65 21.74 5.70
N GLU A 196 -7.93 21.42 6.96
CA GLU A 196 -6.97 21.56 8.08
C GLU A 196 -5.76 20.64 7.89
N LEU A 197 -6.01 19.37 7.54
CA LEU A 197 -4.93 18.42 7.25
C LEU A 197 -4.05 18.87 6.09
N LEU A 198 -4.66 19.42 5.04
CA LEU A 198 -3.92 19.96 3.90
C LEU A 198 -3.08 21.17 4.33
N HIS A 199 -3.63 22.07 5.13
CA HIS A 199 -2.89 23.20 5.69
C HIS A 199 -1.66 22.75 6.49
N ASP A 200 -1.84 21.78 7.38
CA ASP A 200 -0.75 21.25 8.22
C ASP A 200 0.34 20.54 7.41
N LEU A 201 -0.03 19.81 6.36
CA LEU A 201 0.93 19.13 5.47
C LEU A 201 1.65 20.11 4.53
N LEU A 202 0.99 21.18 4.07
CA LEU A 202 1.59 22.19 3.21
C LEU A 202 2.66 23.02 3.95
N ARG A 203 2.45 23.34 5.24
CA ARG A 203 3.48 24.01 6.07
C ARG A 203 4.79 23.22 6.16
N VAL A 204 4.75 21.91 5.93
CA VAL A 204 5.92 21.02 5.98
C VAL A 204 6.69 20.99 4.64
N LYS A 205 6.13 21.46 3.51
CA LYS A 205 6.75 21.27 2.18
C LYS A 205 6.66 22.38 1.14
N ALA A 206 5.99 23.51 1.36
CA ALA A 206 5.64 24.47 0.29
C ALA A 206 6.72 24.72 -0.79
N PRO A 207 6.44 24.42 -2.07
CA PRO A 207 6.84 25.24 -3.19
C PRO A 207 5.68 26.14 -3.62
N THR A 208 5.98 27.34 -4.11
CA THR A 208 5.07 28.37 -4.64
C THR A 208 4.36 27.99 -5.96
N VAL A 209 4.17 26.69 -6.22
CA VAL A 209 3.61 26.15 -7.46
C VAL A 209 2.26 25.52 -7.15
N GLU A 210 1.26 25.77 -8.00
CA GLU A 210 -0.05 25.13 -7.89
C GLU A 210 0.11 23.61 -7.70
N PRO A 211 -0.62 23.00 -6.75
CA PRO A 211 -0.41 21.61 -6.41
C PRO A 211 -0.80 20.71 -7.58
N ASP A 212 0.17 19.96 -8.10
CA ASP A 212 -0.09 18.81 -8.96
C ASP A 212 -1.12 17.91 -8.26
N LYS A 213 -2.21 17.54 -8.97
CA LYS A 213 -3.28 16.67 -8.47
C LYS A 213 -2.77 15.32 -7.94
N THR A 214 -1.55 14.94 -8.30
CA THR A 214 -0.88 13.72 -7.85
C THR A 214 0.04 13.93 -6.63
N ALA A 215 0.09 15.11 -6.03
CA ALA A 215 1.00 15.36 -4.92
C ALA A 215 0.74 14.44 -3.69
N PRO A 216 1.78 13.87 -3.05
CA PRO A 216 1.63 12.96 -1.91
C PRO A 216 0.81 13.55 -0.76
N TRP A 217 0.90 14.87 -0.51
CA TRP A 217 0.20 15.51 0.61
C TRP A 217 -1.30 15.64 0.35
N LEU A 218 -1.72 15.82 -0.91
CA LEU A 218 -3.13 15.82 -1.29
C LEU A 218 -3.75 14.44 -1.06
N ILE A 219 -3.01 13.38 -1.40
CA ILE A 219 -3.46 12.01 -1.18
C ILE A 219 -3.49 11.68 0.32
N ALA A 220 -2.45 12.07 1.07
CA ALA A 220 -2.38 11.83 2.51
C ALA A 220 -3.51 12.56 3.28
N ALA A 221 -3.77 13.84 2.96
CA ALA A 221 -4.86 14.61 3.57
C ALA A 221 -6.24 14.00 3.28
N GLY A 222 -6.42 13.41 2.10
CA GLY A 222 -7.66 12.72 1.71
C GLY A 222 -7.78 11.28 2.20
N TYR A 223 -6.72 10.68 2.76
CA TYR A 223 -6.71 9.26 3.14
C TYR A 223 -7.75 8.87 4.23
N PRO A 224 -8.04 9.69 5.25
CA PRO A 224 -9.08 9.36 6.23
C PRO A 224 -10.48 9.16 5.65
N GLU A 225 -10.79 9.83 4.54
CA GLU A 225 -12.10 9.84 3.87
C GLU A 225 -12.53 8.43 3.42
N PRO A 226 -11.81 7.73 2.53
CA PRO A 226 -12.17 6.38 2.09
C PRO A 226 -12.14 5.37 3.24
N ILE A 227 -11.29 5.53 4.26
CA ILE A 227 -11.27 4.61 5.40
C ILE A 227 -12.58 4.67 6.19
N THR A 228 -13.17 5.85 6.32
CA THR A 228 -14.46 6.01 6.99
C THR A 228 -15.56 5.31 6.19
N LEU A 229 -15.58 5.45 4.86
CA LEU A 229 -16.51 4.71 4.00
C LEU A 229 -16.31 3.20 4.10
N ILE A 230 -15.07 2.72 4.03
CA ILE A 230 -14.74 1.30 4.18
C ILE A 230 -15.26 0.76 5.51
N SER A 231 -15.17 1.52 6.60
CA SER A 231 -15.68 1.07 7.90
C SER A 231 -17.19 0.81 7.91
N LEU A 232 -17.96 1.57 7.13
CA LEU A 232 -19.39 1.38 6.97
C LEU A 232 -19.67 0.13 6.13
N PHE A 233 -19.09 0.06 4.93
CA PHE A 233 -19.36 -1.03 3.98
C PHE A 233 -18.71 -2.35 4.41
N ALA A 234 -17.72 -2.35 5.28
CA ALA A 234 -17.18 -3.59 5.86
C ALA A 234 -18.20 -4.29 6.78
N SER A 235 -19.17 -3.55 7.35
CA SER A 235 -20.22 -4.13 8.20
C SER A 235 -21.32 -4.80 7.36
N GLY A 236 -21.52 -6.10 7.55
CA GLY A 236 -22.60 -6.84 6.89
C GLY A 236 -24.00 -6.35 7.25
N HIS A 237 -24.19 -5.89 8.50
CA HIS A 237 -25.45 -5.26 8.92
C HIS A 237 -25.78 -4.03 8.06
N TRP A 238 -24.81 -3.14 7.83
CA TRP A 238 -24.97 -1.95 7.00
C TRP A 238 -25.32 -2.30 5.55
N ARG A 239 -24.59 -3.26 4.97
CA ARG A 239 -24.86 -3.69 3.59
C ARG A 239 -26.27 -4.28 3.45
N ARG A 240 -26.68 -5.16 4.37
CA ARG A 240 -28.03 -5.74 4.37
C ARG A 240 -29.13 -4.70 4.57
N ALA A 241 -28.92 -3.71 5.44
CA ALA A 241 -29.89 -2.64 5.65
C ALA A 241 -30.08 -1.76 4.39
N ILE A 242 -28.99 -1.46 3.68
CA ILE A 242 -29.02 -0.73 2.41
C ILE A 242 -29.72 -1.53 1.31
N LEU A 243 -29.56 -2.86 1.30
CA LEU A 243 -30.11 -3.78 0.29
C LEU A 243 -31.46 -4.39 0.68
N SER A 244 -32.11 -3.86 1.72
CA SER A 244 -33.39 -4.38 2.20
C SER A 244 -34.54 -4.02 1.27
N ASP A 245 -35.51 -4.92 1.11
CA ASP A 245 -36.79 -4.61 0.45
C ASP A 245 -37.69 -3.71 1.32
N ASP A 246 -37.38 -3.55 2.61
CA ASP A 246 -38.10 -2.67 3.52
C ASP A 246 -37.64 -1.21 3.38
N LEU A 247 -38.51 -0.39 2.80
CA LEU A 247 -38.27 1.04 2.59
C LEU A 247 -37.92 1.79 3.88
N LEU A 248 -38.48 1.39 5.04
CA LEU A 248 -38.18 2.02 6.33
C LEU A 248 -36.73 1.75 6.74
N VAL A 249 -36.28 0.50 6.60
CA VAL A 249 -34.91 0.07 6.90
C VAL A 249 -33.91 0.77 6.00
N VAL A 250 -34.20 0.84 4.70
CA VAL A 250 -33.36 1.58 3.73
C VAL A 250 -33.30 3.07 4.07
N THR A 251 -34.44 3.68 4.41
CA THR A 251 -34.50 5.09 4.77
C THR A 251 -33.69 5.39 6.04
N GLN A 252 -33.77 4.54 7.07
CA GLN A 252 -32.97 4.66 8.28
C GLN A 252 -31.47 4.50 7.98
N ALA A 253 -31.11 3.55 7.12
CA ALA A 253 -29.73 3.34 6.71
C ALA A 253 -29.15 4.56 5.97
N ILE A 254 -29.92 5.14 5.05
CA ILE A 254 -29.54 6.37 4.32
C ILE A 254 -29.47 7.58 5.28
N ALA A 255 -30.39 7.69 6.23
CA ALA A 255 -30.38 8.77 7.23
C ALA A 255 -29.13 8.70 8.12
N GLU A 256 -28.76 7.51 8.58
CA GLU A 256 -27.56 7.30 9.39
C GLU A 256 -26.26 7.44 8.56
N PHE A 257 -26.29 7.13 7.26
CA PHE A 257 -25.22 7.54 6.35
C PHE A 257 -25.06 9.06 6.38
N HIS A 258 -26.14 9.83 6.19
CA HIS A 258 -26.08 11.28 6.27
C HIS A 258 -25.66 11.81 7.65
N HIS A 259 -26.05 11.13 8.73
CA HIS A 259 -25.63 11.49 10.08
C HIS A 259 -24.12 11.35 10.25
N ARG A 260 -23.52 10.26 9.76
CA ARG A 260 -22.07 10.02 9.81
C ARG A 260 -21.29 10.86 8.81
N PHE A 261 -21.94 11.28 7.73
CA PHE A 261 -21.36 12.01 6.61
C PHE A 261 -22.12 13.32 6.37
N PRO A 262 -22.04 14.27 7.33
CA PRO A 262 -22.79 15.51 7.25
C PRO A 262 -22.32 16.34 6.07
N MET A 263 -23.27 16.92 5.36
CA MET A 263 -23.00 17.73 4.18
C MET A 263 -22.82 19.19 4.59
N GLN A 264 -21.81 19.86 4.03
CA GLN A 264 -21.65 21.30 4.21
C GLN A 264 -22.74 22.11 3.47
N ALA A 265 -23.39 21.50 2.47
CA ALA A 265 -24.49 22.10 1.72
C ALA A 265 -25.57 21.06 1.39
N ALA A 266 -26.84 21.48 1.34
CA ALA A 266 -27.94 20.61 0.98
C ALA A 266 -27.82 20.11 -0.48
N LEU A 267 -28.01 18.81 -0.70
CA LEU A 267 -28.06 18.25 -2.05
C LEU A 267 -29.27 18.77 -2.81
N ARG A 268 -29.04 19.14 -4.07
CA ARG A 268 -30.10 19.27 -5.07
C ARG A 268 -30.77 17.90 -5.29
N GLY A 269 -32.04 17.89 -5.70
CA GLY A 269 -32.83 16.65 -5.84
C GLY A 269 -32.14 15.54 -6.67
N THR A 270 -31.52 15.90 -7.79
CA THR A 270 -30.76 14.96 -8.64
C THR A 270 -29.54 14.35 -7.95
N SER A 271 -28.94 15.06 -6.99
CA SER A 271 -27.80 14.56 -6.23
C SER A 271 -28.20 13.61 -5.10
N ARG A 272 -29.44 13.68 -4.61
CA ARG A 272 -29.99 12.72 -3.64
C ARG A 272 -30.24 11.37 -4.29
N THR A 273 -30.92 11.34 -5.44
CA THR A 273 -31.16 10.10 -6.19
C THR A 273 -29.83 9.45 -6.58
N TRP A 274 -28.90 10.22 -7.11
CA TRP A 274 -27.56 9.73 -7.43
C TRP A 274 -26.86 9.12 -6.22
N LEU A 275 -26.93 9.78 -5.04
CA LEU A 275 -26.29 9.29 -3.82
C LEU A 275 -26.88 7.94 -3.39
N SER A 276 -28.20 7.84 -3.29
CA SER A 276 -28.87 6.60 -2.89
C SER A 276 -28.52 5.44 -3.83
N THR A 277 -28.61 5.66 -5.15
CA THR A 277 -28.22 4.65 -6.14
C THR A 277 -26.75 4.27 -6.05
N SER A 278 -25.86 5.23 -5.75
CA SER A 278 -24.42 4.96 -5.62
C SER A 278 -24.09 4.18 -4.35
N ILE A 279 -24.76 4.48 -3.23
CA ILE A 279 -24.62 3.74 -1.96
C ILE A 279 -25.08 2.29 -2.16
N GLU A 280 -26.25 2.12 -2.76
CA GLU A 280 -26.82 0.80 -3.06
C GLU A 280 -25.91 -0.01 -4.00
N ALA A 281 -25.47 0.58 -5.11
CA ALA A 281 -24.56 -0.07 -6.05
C ALA A 281 -23.23 -0.45 -5.38
N THR A 282 -22.72 0.39 -4.46
CA THR A 282 -21.51 0.08 -3.69
C THR A 282 -21.73 -1.10 -2.74
N ALA A 283 -22.88 -1.16 -2.05
CA ALA A 283 -23.22 -2.28 -1.17
C ALA A 283 -23.33 -3.60 -1.94
N ARG A 284 -24.02 -3.60 -3.10
CA ARG A 284 -24.12 -4.79 -3.97
C ARG A 284 -22.75 -5.24 -4.45
N GLN A 285 -21.94 -4.31 -4.97
CA GLN A 285 -20.59 -4.62 -5.44
C GLN A 285 -19.74 -5.29 -4.35
N VAL A 286 -19.86 -4.85 -3.08
CA VAL A 286 -19.14 -5.50 -1.98
C VAL A 286 -19.69 -6.90 -1.69
N GLU A 287 -21.01 -7.10 -1.65
CA GLU A 287 -21.59 -8.44 -1.45
C GLU A 287 -21.21 -9.41 -2.58
N ASP A 288 -21.22 -8.96 -3.84
CA ASP A 288 -20.84 -9.78 -4.99
C ASP A 288 -19.37 -10.23 -4.95
N LEU A 289 -18.50 -9.40 -4.35
CA LEU A 289 -17.07 -9.65 -4.22
C LEU A 289 -16.71 -10.43 -2.93
N VAL A 290 -17.64 -10.56 -1.98
CA VAL A 290 -17.42 -11.27 -0.71
C VAL A 290 -17.98 -12.68 -0.81
N PRO A 291 -17.18 -13.74 -0.56
CA PRO A 291 -17.68 -15.11 -0.58
C PRO A 291 -18.80 -15.32 0.47
N PRO A 292 -19.85 -16.11 0.15
CA PRO A 292 -21.05 -16.25 0.99
C PRO A 292 -20.76 -16.80 2.40
N ALA A 293 -19.62 -17.44 2.63
CA ALA A 293 -19.23 -18.00 3.93
C ALA A 293 -18.79 -16.95 4.97
N ILE A 294 -18.58 -15.69 4.60
CA ILE A 294 -18.04 -14.64 5.50
C ILE A 294 -19.11 -13.62 5.92
N SER A 295 -20.28 -13.62 5.30
CA SER A 295 -21.35 -12.61 5.51
C SER A 295 -22.14 -12.76 6.83
N ALA A 296 -21.81 -13.74 7.68
CA ALA A 296 -22.54 -14.05 8.92
C ALA A 296 -22.02 -13.35 10.21
N GLY A 297 -20.98 -12.51 10.13
CA GLY A 297 -20.35 -11.84 11.28
C GLY A 297 -20.54 -10.33 11.39
#